data_AF-A0A0F9EH51-F1
#
_entry.id   AF-A0A0F9EH51-F1
#
_cell.length_a   1.000
_cell.length_b   1.000
_cell.length_c   1.000
_cell.angle_alpha   90.00
_cell.angle_beta   90.00
_cell.angle_gamma   90.00
#
_symmetry.space_group_name_H-M   'P 1'
#
loop_
_entity.id
_entity.type
_entity.pdbx_description
1 polymer ?
#
loop_
_entity_poly.entity_id
_entity_poly.type
_entity_poly.pdbx_seq_one_letter_code
_entity_poly.pdbx_strand_id
1 'polypeptide(L)'
;REYLELMSADRRFPNTMELDGGWTGLDYNGIPLMVDNDAIDGEMYFLSSKDLQIYRMADYDWMTKDGSVLHLVVDYDAYEAVLFRYAELGCTRRNSHGVLCDIAYVDDAA
;
A
#
# COMPACT_ATOMS: atom_id res chain seq x y z
N ARG A 1 -4.43 8.91 12.08
CA ARG A 1 -4.63 8.69 13.54
C ARG A 1 -5.75 9.60 14.07
N GLU A 2 -5.80 10.86 13.64
CA GLU A 2 -6.89 11.84 13.88
C GLU A 2 -8.33 11.32 13.79
N TYR A 3 -8.66 10.55 12.75
CA TYR A 3 -10.02 10.01 12.60
C TYR A 3 -10.41 9.04 13.75
N LEU A 4 -9.45 8.27 14.27
CA LEU A 4 -9.65 7.40 15.43
C LEU A 4 -9.84 8.22 16.71
N GLU A 5 -9.15 9.35 16.85
CA GLU A 5 -9.30 10.26 17.98
C GLU A 5 -10.69 10.92 17.99
N LEU A 6 -11.17 11.39 16.82
CA LEU A 6 -12.52 11.92 16.67
C LEU A 6 -13.59 10.87 16.99
N MET A 7 -13.41 9.62 16.55
CA MET A 7 -14.31 8.52 16.91
C MET A 7 -14.20 8.10 18.38
N SER A 8 -13.05 8.31 19.03
CA SER A 8 -12.88 8.05 20.46
C SER A 8 -13.66 9.03 21.34
N ALA A 9 -13.87 10.27 20.86
CA ALA A 9 -14.75 11.24 21.50
C ALA A 9 -16.23 10.85 21.37
N ASP A 10 -16.59 10.16 20.28
CA ASP A 10 -17.97 9.78 19.93
C ASP A 10 -18.26 8.28 20.13
N ARG A 11 -17.54 7.66 21.07
CA ARG A 11 -17.39 6.20 21.36
C ARG A 11 -18.68 5.44 21.71
N ARG A 12 -19.71 5.51 20.87
CA ARG A 12 -20.96 4.77 21.04
C ARG A 12 -21.16 3.67 19.98
N PHE A 13 -20.41 3.69 18.88
CA PHE A 13 -20.53 2.68 17.81
C PHE A 13 -19.15 2.28 17.22
N PRO A 14 -18.36 1.44 17.91
CA PRO A 14 -17.15 0.87 17.29
C PRO A 14 -17.56 -0.26 16.34
N ASN A 15 -17.87 0.07 15.09
CA ASN A 15 -17.96 -0.92 14.03
C ASN A 15 -16.53 -1.23 13.57
N THR A 16 -15.96 -2.33 14.07
CA THR A 16 -14.67 -2.85 13.62
C THR A 16 -14.94 -4.01 12.65
N MET A 17 -14.45 -3.94 11.42
CA MET A 17 -14.51 -5.06 10.47
C MET A 17 -13.15 -5.73 10.36
N GLU A 18 -13.14 -7.06 10.47
CA GLU A 18 -11.98 -7.88 10.15
C GLU A 18 -11.89 -8.04 8.63
N LEU A 19 -10.77 -7.61 8.05
CA LEU A 19 -10.49 -7.82 6.64
C LEU A 19 -9.95 -9.23 6.43
N ASP A 20 -10.30 -9.85 5.29
CA ASP A 20 -9.91 -11.22 4.89
C ASP A 20 -8.37 -11.43 4.81
N GLY A 21 -7.60 -10.34 4.90
CA GLY A 21 -6.13 -10.35 5.00
C GLY A 21 -5.56 -10.41 6.42
N GLY A 22 -6.39 -10.48 7.47
CA GLY A 22 -5.93 -10.58 8.88
C GLY A 22 -5.62 -9.25 9.57
N TRP A 23 -6.14 -8.12 9.05
CA TRP A 23 -5.93 -6.79 9.62
C TRP A 23 -7.28 -6.20 10.06
N THR A 24 -7.30 -5.58 11.24
CA THR A 24 -8.48 -4.90 11.80
C THR A 24 -8.50 -3.46 11.32
N GLY A 25 -9.39 -3.17 10.36
CA GLY A 25 -9.65 -1.82 9.86
C GLY A 25 -10.74 -1.12 10.64
N LEU A 26 -10.72 0.21 10.64
CA LEU A 26 -11.82 1.02 11.14
C LEU A 26 -12.88 1.11 10.04
N ASP A 27 -14.13 0.75 10.33
CA ASP A 27 -15.20 0.78 9.32
C ASP A 27 -15.90 2.16 9.30
N TYR A 28 -16.05 2.73 8.11
CA TYR A 28 -16.94 3.85 7.85
C TYR A 28 -17.95 3.47 6.77
N ASN A 29 -19.22 3.29 7.17
CA ASN A 29 -20.33 2.98 6.27
C ASN A 29 -20.13 1.68 5.44
N GLY A 30 -19.52 0.65 6.03
CA GLY A 30 -19.20 -0.62 5.37
C GLY A 30 -17.96 -0.56 4.47
N ILE A 31 -17.22 0.55 4.47
CA ILE A 31 -15.96 0.72 3.75
C ILE A 31 -14.82 0.75 4.77
N PRO A 32 -13.85 -0.18 4.67
CA PRO A 32 -12.72 -0.21 5.58
C PRO A 32 -11.78 0.98 5.30
N LEU A 33 -11.45 1.71 6.36
CA LEU A 33 -10.39 2.70 6.39
C LEU A 33 -9.11 2.04 6.91
N MET A 34 -8.03 2.18 6.15
CA MET A 34 -6.71 1.66 6.50
C MET A 34 -5.69 2.81 6.56
N VAL A 35 -4.70 2.64 7.43
CA VAL A 35 -3.57 3.57 7.53
C VAL A 35 -2.48 3.09 6.58
N ASP A 36 -2.03 3.98 5.71
CA ASP A 36 -0.87 3.80 4.83
C ASP A 36 0.25 4.72 5.32
N ASN A 37 1.48 4.21 5.40
CA ASN A 37 2.64 4.97 5.84
C ASN A 37 3.29 5.76 4.69
N ASP A 38 3.04 5.36 3.44
CA ASP A 38 3.62 6.00 2.25
C ASP A 38 2.66 7.06 1.66
N ALA A 39 1.45 7.18 2.20
CA ALA A 39 0.51 8.23 1.84
C ALA A 39 0.99 9.60 2.34
N ILE A 40 0.73 10.65 1.56
CA ILE A 40 1.06 12.03 1.92
C ILE A 40 0.25 12.44 3.16
N ASP A 41 0.92 13.06 4.14
CA ASP A 41 0.28 13.57 5.35
C ASP A 41 -0.78 14.63 5.01
N GLY A 42 -1.91 14.59 5.74
CA GLY A 42 -3.04 15.49 5.50
C GLY A 42 -3.90 15.14 4.27
N GLU A 43 -3.64 14.02 3.61
CA GLU A 43 -4.45 13.52 2.51
C GLU A 43 -5.14 12.19 2.83
N MET A 44 -6.36 12.03 2.32
CA MET A 44 -7.10 10.76 2.37
C MET A 44 -7.49 10.33 0.96
N TYR A 45 -7.13 9.10 0.60
CA TYR A 45 -7.39 8.54 -0.72
C TYR A 45 -8.58 7.58 -0.70
N PHE A 46 -9.56 7.84 -1.55
CA PHE A 46 -10.68 6.95 -1.82
C PHE A 46 -10.40 6.19 -3.11
N LEU A 47 -9.96 4.93 -2.98
CA LEU A 47 -9.55 4.11 -4.10
C LEU A 47 -10.53 2.96 -4.36
N SER A 48 -10.95 2.82 -5.61
CA SER A 48 -11.69 1.65 -6.09
C SER A 48 -10.69 0.57 -6.55
N SER A 49 -10.58 -0.52 -5.80
CA SER A 49 -9.68 -1.65 -6.15
C SER A 49 -10.06 -2.35 -7.45
N LYS A 50 -11.30 -2.18 -7.93
CA LYS A 50 -11.77 -2.75 -9.21
C LYS A 50 -11.22 -2.02 -10.43
N ASP A 51 -10.94 -0.73 -10.29
CA ASP A 51 -10.49 0.12 -11.39
C ASP A 51 -8.96 0.26 -11.46
N LEU A 52 -8.25 -0.17 -10.40
CA LEU A 52 -6.80 -0.25 -10.34
C LEU A 52 -6.34 -1.68 -10.65
N GLN A 53 -5.44 -1.81 -11.61
CA GLN A 53 -4.86 -3.09 -11.99
C GLN A 53 -3.37 -2.97 -12.17
N ILE A 54 -2.62 -3.98 -11.73
CA ILE A 54 -1.18 -4.07 -11.96
C ILE A 54 -0.97 -4.94 -13.21
N TYR A 55 -0.51 -4.31 -14.29
CA TYR A 55 -0.13 -5.00 -15.51
C TYR A 55 1.31 -5.48 -15.37
N ARG A 56 1.54 -6.78 -15.57
CA ARG A 56 2.85 -7.41 -15.38
C ARG A 56 3.26 -8.11 -16.65
N MET A 57 4.48 -7.85 -17.11
CA MET A 57 5.07 -8.58 -18.25
C MET A 57 5.66 -9.92 -17.80
N ALA A 58 6.17 -9.98 -16.57
CA ALA A 58 6.66 -11.18 -15.92
C ALA A 58 6.40 -11.11 -14.40
N ASP A 59 6.28 -12.27 -13.76
CA ASP A 59 6.29 -12.34 -12.29
C ASP A 59 7.71 -12.07 -11.75
N TYR A 60 7.90 -12.19 -10.44
CA TYR A 60 9.23 -12.22 -9.84
C TYR A 60 10.01 -13.38 -10.43
N ASP A 61 11.11 -13.06 -11.10
CA ASP A 61 11.99 -14.06 -11.68
C ASP A 61 13.46 -13.67 -11.50
N TRP A 62 14.30 -14.69 -11.47
CA TRP A 62 15.73 -14.55 -11.29
C TRP A 62 16.39 -14.30 -12.64
N MET A 63 17.35 -13.38 -12.68
CA MET A 63 18.11 -13.08 -13.88
C MET A 63 19.07 -14.22 -14.21
N THR A 64 18.56 -15.28 -14.84
CA THR A 64 19.25 -16.57 -15.07
C THR A 64 19.82 -16.72 -16.47
N LYS A 65 19.95 -15.64 -17.24
CA LYS A 65 20.40 -15.72 -18.65
C LYS A 65 21.84 -16.27 -18.79
N ASP A 66 22.62 -16.19 -17.72
CA ASP A 66 23.98 -16.75 -17.60
C ASP A 66 24.01 -18.18 -17.01
N GLY A 67 22.85 -18.82 -16.83
CA GLY A 67 22.72 -20.23 -16.45
C GLY A 67 22.83 -20.54 -14.95
N SER A 68 23.06 -19.54 -14.11
CA SER A 68 23.04 -19.65 -12.64
C SER A 68 22.30 -18.46 -12.02
N VAL A 69 21.72 -18.66 -10.83
CA VAL A 69 21.01 -17.61 -10.06
C VAL A 69 21.98 -16.82 -9.18
N LEU A 70 23.06 -17.47 -8.72
CA LEU A 70 24.06 -16.91 -7.83
C LEU A 70 25.37 -16.73 -8.61
N HIS A 71 25.87 -15.50 -8.69
CA HIS A 71 27.16 -15.17 -9.28
C HIS A 71 28.18 -14.86 -8.19
N LEU A 72 29.42 -15.32 -8.37
CA LEU A 72 30.52 -15.00 -7.47
C LEU A 72 30.95 -13.55 -7.66
N VAL A 73 31.05 -12.79 -6.57
CA VAL A 73 31.62 -11.43 -6.61
C VAL A 73 33.14 -11.56 -6.67
N VAL A 74 33.76 -11.00 -7.71
CA VAL A 74 35.22 -11.00 -7.84
C VAL A 74 35.82 -10.20 -6.68
N ASP A 75 36.86 -10.75 -6.07
CA ASP A 75 37.61 -10.17 -4.92
C ASP A 75 36.89 -10.19 -3.55
N TYR A 76 35.70 -10.79 -3.44
CA TYR A 76 34.97 -10.94 -2.17
C TYR A 76 34.40 -12.36 -2.01
N ASP A 77 34.40 -12.89 -0.79
CA ASP A 77 33.67 -14.13 -0.45
C ASP A 77 32.17 -13.85 -0.33
N ALA A 78 31.55 -13.53 -1.46
CA ALA A 78 30.15 -13.14 -1.56
C ALA A 78 29.54 -13.64 -2.88
N TYR A 79 28.24 -13.91 -2.82
CA TYR A 79 27.41 -14.25 -3.97
C TYR A 79 26.38 -13.16 -4.20
N GLU A 80 26.20 -12.75 -5.45
CA GLU A 80 25.17 -11.81 -5.87
C GLU A 80 24.07 -12.52 -6.67
N ALA A 81 22.85 -12.03 -6.54
CA ALA A 81 21.71 -12.49 -7.32
C ALA A 81 20.81 -11.30 -7.66
N VAL A 82 20.29 -11.29 -8.88
CA VAL A 82 19.40 -10.22 -9.36
C VAL A 82 17.99 -10.79 -9.52
N LEU A 83 17.08 -10.31 -8.70
CA LEU A 83 15.64 -10.54 -8.83
C LEU A 83 15.02 -9.38 -9.61
N PHE A 84 14.27 -9.67 -10.67
CA PHE A 84 13.59 -8.65 -11.45
C PHE A 84 12.06 -8.82 -11.41
N ARG A 85 11.35 -7.69 -11.53
CA ARG A 85 9.91 -7.65 -11.73
C ARG A 85 9.58 -6.46 -12.63
N TYR A 86 8.95 -6.74 -13.77
CA TYR A 86 8.46 -5.70 -14.69
C TYR A 86 6.95 -5.58 -14.55
N ALA A 87 6.52 -4.54 -13.84
CA ALA A 87 5.12 -4.26 -13.57
C ALA A 87 4.82 -2.77 -13.65
N GLU A 88 3.65 -2.44 -14.17
CA GLU A 88 3.09 -1.09 -14.22
C GLU A 88 1.74 -1.05 -13.52
N LEU A 89 1.44 0.06 -12.85
CA LEU A 89 0.12 0.31 -12.28
C LEU A 89 -0.73 1.07 -13.29
N GLY A 90 -1.87 0.51 -13.66
CA GLY A 90 -2.84 1.13 -14.55
C GLY A 90 -4.16 1.45 -13.85
N CYS A 91 -4.83 2.49 -14.33
CA CYS A 91 -6.16 2.91 -13.88
C CYS A 91 -7.11 2.93 -15.08
N THR A 92 -8.18 2.14 -15.01
CA THR A 92 -9.18 2.07 -16.09
C THR A 92 -10.14 3.27 -16.05
N ARG A 93 -10.48 3.76 -14.85
CA ARG A 93 -11.44 4.85 -14.65
C ARG A 93 -10.95 5.82 -13.60
N ARG A 94 -10.43 6.96 -14.05
CA ARG A 94 -9.89 7.99 -13.14
C ARG A 94 -10.96 8.64 -12.25
N ASN A 95 -12.21 8.68 -12.70
CA ASN A 95 -13.31 9.34 -11.99
C ASN A 95 -13.88 8.53 -10.80
N SER A 96 -13.47 7.26 -10.63
CA SER A 96 -13.87 6.46 -9.46
C SER A 96 -12.94 6.64 -8.27
N HIS A 97 -11.87 7.43 -8.43
CA HIS A 97 -10.93 7.77 -7.38
C HIS A 97 -11.18 9.19 -6.89
N GLY A 98 -11.07 9.39 -5.59
CA GLY A 98 -11.16 10.69 -4.94
C GLY A 98 -10.00 10.91 -3.99
N VAL A 99 -9.56 12.16 -3.86
CA VAL A 99 -8.63 12.59 -2.82
C VAL A 99 -9.29 13.70 -2.03
N LEU A 100 -9.21 13.59 -0.70
CA LEU A 100 -9.52 14.67 0.21
C LEU A 100 -8.19 15.22 0.71
N CYS A 101 -7.88 16.45 0.32
CA CYS A 101 -6.66 17.16 0.73
C CYS A 101 -6.98 18.14 1.88
N ASP A 102 -5.92 18.65 2.51
CA ASP A 102 -5.99 19.69 3.55
C ASP A 102 -6.74 19.25 4.82
N ILE A 103 -6.51 17.99 5.22
CA ILE A 103 -6.98 17.48 6.50
C ILE A 103 -6.02 17.96 7.58
N ALA A 104 -6.55 18.64 8.60
CA ALA A 104 -5.77 19.03 9.76
C ALA A 104 -5.12 17.80 10.39
N TYR A 105 -3.79 17.82 10.47
CA TYR A 105 -2.98 16.77 11.07
C TYR A 105 -1.99 17.40 12.04
N VAL A 106 -1.70 16.70 13.13
CA VAL A 106 -0.64 17.09 14.06
C VAL A 106 0.66 16.48 13.56
N ASP A 107 1.59 17.32 13.10
CA ASP A 107 2.95 16.88 12.83
C ASP A 107 3.62 16.47 14.14
N ASP A 108 3.65 15.16 14.43
CA ASP A 108 4.41 14.56 15.53
C ASP A 108 5.95 14.62 15.31
N ALA A 109 6.42 15.50 14.40
CA ALA A 109 7.83 15.66 14.01
C ALA A 109 8.57 16.76 14.81
N ALA A 110 8.17 17.04 16.05
CA ALA A 110 8.86 17.95 16.97
C ALA A 110 9.21 17.28 18.31
#